data_AF-A0A949I591-F1
#
_entry.id   AF-A0A949I591-F1
#
_cell.length_a   1.000
_cell.length_b   1.000
_cell.length_c   1.000
_cell.angle_alpha   90.00
_cell.angle_beta   90.00
_cell.angle_gamma   90.00
#
_symmetry.space_group_name_H-M   'P 1'
#
loop_
_entity.id
_entity.type
_entity.pdbx_description
1 polymer ?
#
loop_
_entity_poly.entity_id
_entity_poly.type
_entity_poly.pdbx_seq_one_letter_code
_entity_poly.pdbx_strand_id
1 'polypeptide(L)' 'MFKRTFLLAALCCGLGLSAHAQDAMLGPIMLSGAWARPTVPGQPAGGGFVTLMNHGKSADRLLSASTPVA' A
#
# COMPACT_ATOMS: atom_id res chain seq x y z
N MET A 1 10.29 39.79 -13.17
CA MET A 1 10.89 38.60 -12.51
C MET A 1 9.87 37.67 -11.84
N PHE A 2 8.58 38.01 -11.75
CA PHE A 2 7.55 37.22 -11.03
C PHE A 2 7.03 35.96 -11.79
N LYS A 3 7.14 35.92 -13.13
CA LYS A 3 6.63 34.80 -13.95
C LYS A 3 7.52 33.55 -13.97
N ARG A 4 8.83 33.67 -13.71
CA ARG A 4 9.77 32.51 -13.68
C ARG A 4 9.67 31.73 -12.37
N THR A 5 9.37 32.41 -11.27
CA THR A 5 9.16 31.80 -9.95
C THR A 5 7.90 30.94 -9.90
N PHE A 6 6.84 31.34 -10.63
CA PHE A 6 5.59 30.56 -10.71
C PHE A 6 5.76 29.24 -11.49
N LEU A 7 6.65 29.22 -12.49
CA LEU A 7 6.95 28.01 -13.26
C LEU A 7 7.73 26.97 -12.44
N LEU A 8 8.58 27.42 -11.51
CA LEU A 8 9.35 26.53 -10.63
C LEU A 8 8.48 25.89 -9.54
N ALA A 9 7.51 26.63 -9.00
CA ALA A 9 6.58 26.11 -7.99
C ALA A 9 5.67 25.00 -8.54
N ALA A 10 5.27 25.09 -9.82
CA ALA A 10 4.46 24.07 -10.48
C ALA A 10 5.20 22.74 -10.71
N LEU A 11 6.53 22.77 -10.88
CA LEU A 11 7.35 21.58 -11.09
C LEU A 11 7.56 20.77 -9.80
N CYS A 12 7.59 21.44 -8.63
CA CYS A 12 7.76 20.78 -7.33
C CYS A 12 6.50 20.00 -6.86
N CYS A 13 5.30 20.36 -7.32
CA CYS A 13 4.07 19.66 -6.95
C CYS A 13 3.82 18.36 -7.75
N GLY A 14 4.56 18.12 -8.84
CA GLY A 14 4.35 16.95 -9.72
C GLY A 14 5.08 15.67 -9.30
N LEU A 15 5.97 15.73 -8.31
CA LEU A 15 6.89 14.63 -7.95
C LEU A 15 6.43 13.78 -6.76
N GLY A 16 5.17 13.90 -6.35
CA GLY A 16 4.54 12.97 -5.40
C GLY A 16 4.26 11.61 -6.03
N LEU A 17 5.26 10.95 -6.64
CA LEU A 17 5.15 9.52 -6.90
C LEU A 17 5.22 8.83 -5.54
N SER A 18 4.05 8.50 -4.99
CA SER A 18 3.95 7.55 -3.89
C SER A 18 4.64 6.26 -4.36
N ALA A 19 5.88 6.07 -3.93
CA ALA A 19 6.55 4.79 -4.04
C ALA A 19 5.77 3.83 -3.14
N HIS A 20 4.78 3.15 -3.72
CA HIS A 20 4.08 2.05 -3.07
C HIS A 20 5.07 0.90 -2.97
N ALA A 21 5.93 0.92 -1.95
CA ALA A 21 6.66 -0.26 -1.55
C ALA A 21 5.63 -1.34 -1.23
N GLN A 22 5.70 -2.46 -1.97
CA GLN A 22 4.80 -3.61 -1.79
C GLN A 22 5.02 -4.29 -0.43
N ASP A 23 6.15 -3.98 0.19
CA ASP A 23 6.55 -4.48 1.49
C ASP A 23 6.46 -3.35 2.52
N ALA A 24 5.90 -3.66 3.69
CA ALA A 24 5.73 -2.74 4.79
C ALA A 24 6.26 -3.36 6.09
N MET A 25 6.93 -2.54 6.92
CA MET A 25 7.32 -2.92 8.28
C MET A 25 6.61 -2.06 9.30
N LEU A 26 6.04 -2.71 10.32
CA LEU A 26 5.49 -2.08 11.51
C LEU A 26 6.10 -2.75 12.74
N GLY A 27 7.17 -2.14 13.27
CA GLY A 27 7.96 -2.75 14.35
C GLY A 27 8.49 -4.13 13.92
N PRO A 28 8.21 -5.21 14.68
CA PRO A 28 8.66 -6.56 14.34
C PRO A 28 7.78 -7.27 13.30
N ILE A 29 6.68 -6.66 12.85
CA ILE A 29 5.79 -7.26 11.86
C ILE A 29 6.20 -6.78 10.47
N MET A 30 6.43 -7.73 9.56
CA MET A 30 6.68 -7.48 8.15
C MET A 30 5.50 -7.99 7.33
N LEU A 31 5.02 -7.16 6.41
CA LEU A 31 4.08 -7.52 5.37
C LEU A 31 4.80 -7.47 4.03
N SER A 32 4.62 -8.49 3.18
CA SER A 32 5.23 -8.50 1.86
C SER A 32 4.33 -9.14 0.80
N GLY A 33 4.59 -8.76 -0.46
CA GLY A 33 3.97 -9.40 -1.63
C GLY A 33 2.45 -9.33 -1.65
N ALA A 34 1.86 -8.21 -1.24
CA ALA A 34 0.41 -8.04 -1.27
C ALA A 34 -0.13 -8.05 -2.72
N TRP A 35 -1.14 -8.88 -3.00
CA TRP A 35 -1.80 -8.94 -4.31
C TRP A 35 -3.26 -9.36 -4.17
N ALA A 36 -4.07 -9.07 -5.20
CA ALA A 36 -5.46 -9.48 -5.27
C ALA A 36 -5.73 -10.29 -6.54
N ARG A 37 -6.54 -11.34 -6.41
CA ARG A 37 -7.05 -12.12 -7.55
C ARG A 37 -8.38 -11.54 -8.02
N PRO A 38 -8.54 -11.25 -9.32
CA PRO A 38 -9.82 -10.81 -9.86
C PRO A 38 -10.90 -11.90 -9.74
N THR A 39 -12.16 -11.46 -9.59
CA THR A 39 -13.33 -12.35 -9.62
C THR A 39 -13.65 -12.79 -11.04
N VAL A 40 -14.24 -13.98 -11.19
CA VAL A 40 -14.84 -14.41 -12.46
C VAL A 40 -16.30 -13.94 -12.56
N PRO A 41 -16.89 -13.86 -13.77
CA PRO A 41 -18.30 -13.50 -13.93
C PRO A 41 -19.22 -14.37 -13.07
N GLY A 42 -20.11 -13.74 -12.31
CA GLY A 42 -21.05 -14.41 -11.41
C GLY A 42 -20.52 -14.74 -10.00
N GLN A 43 -19.24 -14.50 -9.70
CA GLN A 43 -18.72 -14.64 -8.33
C GLN A 43 -18.83 -13.32 -7.55
N PRO A 44 -19.48 -13.30 -6.38
CA PRO A 44 -19.71 -12.07 -5.62
C PRO A 44 -18.50 -11.59 -4.81
N ALA A 45 -17.47 -12.43 -4.62
CA ALA A 45 -16.32 -12.11 -3.78
C ALA A 45 -14.99 -12.50 -4.46
N GLY A 46 -13.99 -11.62 -4.32
CA GLY A 46 -12.60 -11.86 -4.74
C GLY A 46 -11.70 -12.30 -3.58
N GLY A 47 -10.39 -12.39 -3.84
CA GLY A 47 -9.42 -12.77 -2.81
C GLY A 47 -8.22 -11.82 -2.78
N GLY A 48 -7.89 -11.30 -1.60
CA GLY A 48 -6.63 -10.60 -1.32
C GLY A 48 -5.66 -11.51 -0.58
N PHE A 49 -4.38 -11.41 -0.90
CA PHE A 49 -3.30 -12.23 -0.36
C PHE A 49 -2.13 -11.35 0.06
N VAL A 50 -1.49 -11.68 1.17
CA VAL A 50 -0.29 -11.00 1.69
C VAL A 50 0.49 -11.99 2.55
N THR A 51 1.81 -11.89 2.57
CA THR A 51 2.64 -12.61 3.54
C THR A 51 2.82 -11.75 4.79
N LEU A 52 2.47 -12.28 5.95
CA LEU A 52 2.69 -11.64 7.25
C LEU A 52 3.72 -12.45 8.03
N MET A 53 4.81 -11.80 8.44
CA MET A 53 5.89 -12.41 9.19
C MET A 53 6.12 -11.66 10.50
N ASN A 54 6.03 -12.38 11.62
CA ASN A 54 6.26 -11.83 12.95
C ASN A 54 7.67 -12.18 13.44
N HIS A 55 8.53 -11.17 13.54
CA HIS A 55 9.91 -11.31 14.06
C HIS A 55 10.00 -11.04 15.58
N GLY A 56 8.86 -10.83 16.23
CA GLY A 56 8.75 -10.56 17.66
C GLY A 56 8.90 -11.82 18.51
N LYS A 57 9.03 -11.62 19.83
CA LYS A 57 9.15 -12.70 20.81
C LYS A 57 7.80 -13.20 21.33
N SER A 58 6.72 -12.49 21.00
CA SER A 58 5.36 -12.79 21.44
C SER A 58 4.47 -13.11 20.25
N ALA A 59 3.50 -13.98 20.45
CA ALA A 59 2.48 -14.25 19.44
C ALA A 59 1.64 -12.99 19.15
N ASP A 60 1.20 -12.87 17.90
CA ASP A 60 0.40 -11.74 17.43
C ASP A 60 -0.78 -12.26 16.58
N ARG A 61 -1.77 -11.40 16.31
CA ARG A 61 -2.97 -11.75 15.56
C ARG A 61 -3.38 -10.63 14.61
N LEU A 62 -3.55 -10.96 13.34
CA LEU A 62 -4.20 -10.09 12.37
C LEU A 62 -5.71 -10.03 12.66
N LEU A 63 -6.20 -8.87 13.10
CA LEU A 63 -7.61 -8.69 13.47
C LEU A 63 -8.47 -8.23 12.29
N SER A 64 -7.91 -7.43 11.38
CA SER A 64 -8.64 -6.86 10.25
C SER A 64 -7.70 -6.50 9.09
N ALA A 65 -8.29 -6.34 7.92
CA ALA A 65 -7.67 -5.76 6.73
C ALA A 65 -8.72 -4.88 6.02
N SER A 66 -8.28 -3.83 5.33
CA SER A 66 -9.16 -2.91 4.61
C SER A 66 -8.51 -2.43 3.33
N THR A 67 -9.33 -2.18 2.31
CA THR A 67 -8.88 -1.57 1.05
C THR A 67 -9.96 -0.59 0.55
N PRO A 68 -9.64 0.34 -0.37
CA PRO A 68 -10.68 1.20 -0.96
C PRO A 68 -11.80 0.45 -1.69
N VAL A 69 -11.61 -0.84 -2.00
CA VAL A 69 -12.56 -1.67 -2.75
C VAL A 69 -13.29 -2.71 -1.87
N ALA A 70 -12.93 -2.85 -0.58
CA ALA A 70 -13.48 -3.84 0.35
C ALA A 70 -13.52 -3.35 1.79
#